data_AF-A0A2N3HZR0-F1
#
_entry.id   AF-A0A2N3HZR0-F1
#
_cell.length_a   1.000
_cell.length_b   1.000
_cell.length_c   1.000
_cell.angle_alpha   90.00
_cell.angle_beta   90.00
_cell.angle_gamma   90.00
#
_symmetry.space_group_name_H-M   'P 1'
#
loop_
_entity.id
_entity.type
_entity.pdbx_description
1 polymer ?
#
loop_
_entity_poly.entity_id
_entity_poly.type
_entity_poly.pdbx_seq_one_letter_code
_entity_poly.pdbx_strand_id
1 'polypeptide(L)'
;MGISIVGNAQMNYIEYHKQVNQAKLQITLENFESALVTYQTVLAQYPKHFYRDIHNACVCAIRCNKWNQALELAKELVLLGYQLEDFKTATFTDFRMTKQWKEIEQKYPELRKQYENSLNPYLYKKYSYMLAEDQRITAMNDFKEHNMAIYEFTSLLKMDYEMNGIPNFVRFKDRLSPGYFAFYRHVYGKVGRCLLSAKTTEDYDFIRRLNSLGIKDLLHREIFKGNLSPRFVITAESYFTNEYGINSEIEIRKDFTNEELSFVPTDKKTYDCIPPYPPIDFVTIDENRKSFGLLPLQQECKLFLAGTWYTVYPFKEIKEALAKLSNKNAESVKKTIQEIESKAIETYSNTLQDDFFLTDYHAYKHSKYIGLDQ
;
A
#
# COMPACT_ATOMS: atom_id res chain seq x y z
N MET A 1 -22.04 -41.50 -10.84
CA MET A 1 -21.08 -40.38 -10.77
C MET A 1 -21.85 -39.12 -10.41
N GLY A 2 -21.83 -38.74 -9.13
CA GLY A 2 -22.55 -37.55 -8.65
C GLY A 2 -21.69 -36.31 -8.89
N ILE A 3 -22.16 -35.40 -9.75
CA ILE A 3 -21.61 -34.06 -9.87
C ILE A 3 -22.07 -33.32 -8.62
N SER A 4 -21.17 -33.21 -7.64
CA SER A 4 -21.40 -32.37 -6.47
C SER A 4 -21.31 -30.92 -6.94
N ILE A 5 -22.48 -30.28 -7.09
CA ILE A 5 -22.57 -28.83 -7.27
C ILE A 5 -22.25 -28.24 -5.89
N VAL A 6 -20.96 -28.10 -5.59
CA VAL A 6 -20.53 -27.25 -4.49
C VAL A 6 -20.92 -25.83 -4.90
N GLY A 7 -21.97 -25.32 -4.28
CA GLY A 7 -22.41 -23.94 -4.46
C GLY A 7 -21.19 -23.04 -4.35
N ASN A 8 -20.96 -22.25 -5.40
CA ASN A 8 -19.80 -21.39 -5.56
C ASN A 8 -19.92 -20.22 -4.58
N ALA A 9 -19.76 -20.51 -3.27
CA ALA A 9 -19.67 -19.49 -2.25
C ALA A 9 -18.47 -18.62 -2.63
N GLN A 10 -18.76 -17.40 -3.04
CA GLN A 10 -17.75 -16.46 -3.49
C GLN A 10 -16.67 -16.33 -2.41
N MET A 11 -15.45 -16.76 -2.72
CA MET A 11 -14.33 -16.71 -1.77
C MET A 11 -14.16 -15.28 -1.25
N ASN A 12 -14.13 -15.13 0.07
CA ASN A 12 -13.97 -13.84 0.71
C ASN A 12 -12.48 -13.50 0.85
N TYR A 13 -11.99 -12.59 0.00
CA TYR A 13 -10.57 -12.18 0.05
C TYR A 13 -10.21 -11.30 1.25
N ILE A 14 -11.17 -10.88 2.08
CA ILE A 14 -10.85 -10.27 3.38
C ILE A 14 -10.07 -11.26 4.25
N GLU A 15 -10.42 -12.54 4.21
CA GLU A 15 -9.72 -13.57 4.96
C GLU A 15 -8.33 -13.87 4.37
N TYR A 16 -8.19 -13.83 3.04
CA TYR A 16 -6.89 -13.83 2.36
C TYR A 16 -5.97 -12.74 2.92
N HIS A 17 -6.45 -11.49 3.00
CA HIS A 17 -5.65 -10.37 3.47
C HIS A 17 -5.28 -10.49 4.96
N LYS A 18 -6.18 -11.02 5.80
CA LYS A 18 -5.88 -11.29 7.21
C LYS A 18 -4.75 -12.31 7.38
N GLN A 19 -4.79 -13.43 6.66
CA GLN A 19 -3.74 -14.46 6.73
C GLN A 19 -2.40 -13.97 6.17
N VAL A 20 -2.42 -13.23 5.06
CA VAL A 20 -1.23 -12.56 4.52
C VAL A 20 -0.62 -11.61 5.56
N ASN A 21 -1.46 -10.86 6.28
CA ASN A 21 -0.99 -9.95 7.33
C ASN A 21 -0.41 -10.69 8.54
N GLN A 22 -0.93 -11.86 8.90
CA GLN A 22 -0.32 -12.74 9.90
C GLN A 22 1.06 -13.24 9.45
N ALA A 23 1.21 -13.63 8.17
CA ALA A 23 2.51 -14.03 7.63
C ALA A 23 3.51 -12.85 7.65
N LYS A 24 3.07 -11.64 7.30
CA LYS A 24 3.90 -10.42 7.39
C LYS A 24 4.34 -10.14 8.82
N LEU A 25 3.48 -10.34 9.81
CA LEU A 25 3.84 -10.22 11.22
C LEU A 25 4.87 -11.28 11.64
N GLN A 26 4.77 -12.51 11.15
CA GLN A 26 5.78 -13.53 11.41
C GLN A 26 7.14 -13.16 10.81
N ILE A 27 7.18 -12.50 9.64
CA ILE A 27 8.41 -11.97 9.04
C ILE A 27 9.05 -10.91 9.93
N THR A 28 8.28 -9.99 10.52
CA THR A 28 8.86 -8.96 11.42
C THR A 28 9.48 -9.56 12.68
N LEU A 29 9.06 -10.78 13.03
CA LEU A 29 9.61 -11.57 14.13
C LEU A 29 10.66 -12.61 13.68
N GLU A 30 11.14 -12.51 12.42
CA GLU A 30 12.11 -13.44 11.81
C GLU A 30 11.67 -14.92 11.77
N ASN A 31 10.37 -15.18 11.95
CA ASN A 31 9.78 -16.52 11.92
C ASN A 31 9.45 -16.94 10.48
N PHE A 32 10.48 -17.03 9.63
CA PHE A 32 10.31 -17.24 8.17
C PHE A 32 9.65 -18.57 7.80
N GLU A 33 9.91 -19.66 8.54
CA GLU A 33 9.26 -20.97 8.27
C GLU A 33 7.75 -20.88 8.55
N SER A 34 7.34 -20.26 9.65
CA SER A 34 5.92 -20.05 9.98
C SER A 34 5.24 -19.15 8.96
N ALA A 35 5.91 -18.08 8.54
CA ALA A 35 5.42 -17.19 7.48
C ALA A 35 5.22 -17.95 6.17
N LEU A 36 6.18 -18.79 5.79
CA LEU A 36 6.11 -19.61 4.58
C LEU A 36 4.95 -20.60 4.62
N VAL A 37 4.72 -21.29 5.75
CA VAL A 37 3.57 -22.19 5.92
C VAL A 37 2.25 -21.45 5.77
N THR A 38 2.15 -20.26 6.36
CA THR A 38 0.96 -19.40 6.22
C THR A 38 0.75 -18.99 4.75
N TYR A 39 1.81 -18.57 4.05
CA TYR A 39 1.73 -18.26 2.62
C TYR A 39 1.32 -19.48 1.78
N GLN A 40 1.90 -20.65 2.02
CA GLN A 40 1.54 -21.86 1.26
C GLN A 40 0.08 -22.23 1.43
N THR A 41 -0.44 -22.09 2.65
CA THR A 41 -1.85 -22.35 2.96
C THR A 41 -2.75 -21.39 2.20
N VAL A 42 -2.49 -20.07 2.28
CA VAL A 42 -3.33 -19.07 1.64
C VAL A 42 -3.23 -19.14 0.10
N LEU A 43 -2.04 -19.35 -0.46
CA LEU A 43 -1.85 -19.43 -1.91
C LEU A 43 -2.45 -20.71 -2.53
N ALA A 44 -2.60 -21.78 -1.74
CA ALA A 44 -3.32 -22.97 -2.19
C ALA A 44 -4.85 -22.78 -2.15
N GLN A 45 -5.34 -21.93 -1.24
CA GLN A 45 -6.77 -21.70 -1.03
C GLN A 45 -7.37 -20.71 -2.02
N TYR A 46 -6.64 -19.65 -2.39
CA TYR A 46 -7.15 -18.55 -3.20
C TYR A 46 -6.52 -18.57 -4.60
N PRO A 47 -7.26 -18.43 -5.70
CA PRO A 47 -6.68 -18.50 -7.05
C PRO A 47 -6.02 -17.20 -7.54
N LYS A 48 -6.26 -16.06 -6.87
CA LYS A 48 -5.69 -14.76 -7.26
C LYS A 48 -4.68 -14.30 -6.23
N HIS A 49 -3.49 -13.96 -6.71
CA HIS A 49 -2.42 -13.47 -5.85
C HIS A 49 -1.96 -12.09 -6.27
N PHE A 50 -1.39 -11.37 -5.30
CA PHE A 50 -0.67 -10.12 -5.54
C PHE A 50 0.81 -10.44 -5.62
N TYR A 51 1.53 -9.83 -6.57
CA TYR A 51 2.96 -10.10 -6.77
C TYR A 51 3.79 -9.90 -5.48
N ARG A 52 3.38 -8.96 -4.63
CA ARG A 52 4.07 -8.63 -3.37
C ARG A 52 3.98 -9.76 -2.36
N ASP A 53 2.85 -10.45 -2.31
CA ASP A 53 2.64 -11.55 -1.36
C ASP A 53 3.38 -12.80 -1.84
N ILE A 54 3.41 -13.06 -3.16
CA ILE A 54 4.27 -14.10 -3.75
C ILE A 54 5.75 -13.79 -3.52
N HIS A 55 6.15 -12.52 -3.65
CA HIS A 55 7.54 -12.12 -3.41
C HIS A 55 7.94 -12.44 -1.97
N ASN A 56 7.14 -12.01 -0.99
CA ASN A 56 7.42 -12.30 0.41
C ASN A 56 7.50 -13.82 0.67
N ALA A 57 6.58 -14.61 0.10
CA ALA A 57 6.63 -16.06 0.21
C ALA A 57 7.92 -16.64 -0.40
N CYS A 58 8.34 -16.15 -1.57
CA CYS A 58 9.56 -16.59 -2.26
C CYS A 58 10.80 -16.29 -1.41
N VAL A 59 10.88 -15.09 -0.83
CA VAL A 59 11.96 -14.70 0.08
C VAL A 59 11.96 -15.59 1.32
N CYS A 60 10.80 -15.85 1.95
CA CYS A 60 10.73 -16.80 3.08
C CYS A 60 11.26 -18.19 2.69
N ALA A 61 10.90 -18.71 1.51
CA ALA A 61 11.41 -20.00 1.03
C ALA A 61 12.94 -20.00 0.85
N ILE A 62 13.50 -18.91 0.34
CA ILE A 62 14.96 -18.72 0.19
C ILE A 62 15.63 -18.70 1.56
N ARG A 63 15.11 -17.91 2.51
CA ARG A 63 15.62 -17.83 3.89
C ARG A 63 15.60 -19.18 4.61
N CYS A 64 14.63 -20.04 4.28
CA CYS A 64 14.53 -21.40 4.80
C CYS A 64 15.29 -22.47 3.97
N ASN A 65 16.08 -22.07 2.97
CA ASN A 65 16.78 -22.96 2.03
C ASN A 65 15.85 -23.97 1.29
N LYS A 66 14.56 -23.64 1.13
CA LYS A 66 13.56 -24.48 0.45
C LYS A 66 13.57 -24.21 -1.05
N TRP A 67 14.68 -24.52 -1.71
CA TRP A 67 14.94 -24.09 -3.10
C TRP A 67 13.90 -24.52 -4.13
N ASN A 68 13.27 -25.69 -3.96
CA ASN A 68 12.21 -26.13 -4.86
C ASN A 68 10.91 -25.31 -4.69
N GLN A 69 10.62 -24.84 -3.47
CA GLN A 69 9.47 -23.96 -3.24
C GLN A 69 9.78 -22.55 -3.76
N ALA A 70 11.00 -22.06 -3.53
CA ALA A 70 11.46 -20.79 -4.11
C ALA A 70 11.39 -20.79 -5.64
N LEU A 71 11.72 -21.91 -6.29
CA LEU A 71 11.58 -22.11 -7.74
C LEU A 71 10.15 -21.88 -8.23
N GLU A 72 9.17 -22.57 -7.64
CA GLU A 72 7.77 -22.44 -8.08
C GLU A 72 7.25 -21.02 -7.84
N LEU A 73 7.57 -20.42 -6.69
CA LEU A 73 7.20 -19.03 -6.38
C LEU A 73 7.89 -18.03 -7.32
N ALA A 74 9.15 -18.28 -7.72
CA ALA A 74 9.86 -17.42 -8.68
C ALA A 74 9.26 -17.52 -10.09
N LYS A 75 8.82 -18.71 -10.53
CA LYS A 75 8.06 -18.85 -11.79
C LYS A 75 6.77 -18.04 -11.74
N GLU A 76 6.05 -18.14 -10.63
CA GLU A 76 4.83 -17.37 -10.42
C GLU A 76 5.09 -15.85 -10.42
N LEU A 77 6.18 -15.38 -9.81
CA LEU A 77 6.58 -13.98 -9.88
C LEU A 77 6.74 -13.49 -11.33
N VAL A 78 7.36 -14.29 -12.20
CA VAL A 78 7.50 -13.95 -13.63
C VAL A 78 6.13 -13.87 -14.30
N LEU A 79 5.22 -14.81 -13.99
CA LEU A 79 3.83 -14.77 -14.45
C LEU A 79 3.03 -13.57 -13.90
N LEU A 80 3.50 -12.95 -12.82
CA LEU A 80 2.96 -11.72 -12.24
C LEU A 80 3.78 -10.47 -12.63
N GLY A 81 4.66 -10.57 -13.62
CA GLY A 81 5.34 -9.44 -14.24
C GLY A 81 6.77 -9.17 -13.79
N TYR A 82 7.35 -9.99 -12.90
CA TYR A 82 8.77 -9.88 -12.56
C TYR A 82 9.65 -10.03 -13.80
N GLN A 83 10.67 -9.20 -13.87
CA GLN A 83 11.76 -9.27 -14.83
C GLN A 83 12.97 -9.96 -14.18
N LEU A 84 13.88 -10.50 -14.99
CA LEU A 84 15.12 -11.08 -14.47
C LEU A 84 15.92 -10.10 -13.61
N GLU A 85 15.87 -8.81 -13.95
CA GLU A 85 16.47 -7.71 -13.20
C GLU A 85 15.96 -7.62 -11.77
N ASP A 86 14.68 -7.93 -11.53
CA ASP A 86 14.07 -7.88 -10.19
C ASP A 86 14.65 -8.94 -9.25
N PHE A 87 15.24 -10.01 -9.78
CA PHE A 87 15.92 -11.05 -9.01
C PHE A 87 17.41 -10.73 -8.77
N LYS A 88 17.93 -9.60 -9.25
CA LYS A 88 19.34 -9.20 -9.02
C LYS A 88 19.56 -8.53 -7.65
N THR A 89 18.52 -8.38 -6.84
CA THR A 89 18.65 -7.84 -5.48
C THR A 89 19.44 -8.79 -4.56
N ALA A 90 19.96 -8.24 -3.46
CA ALA A 90 20.74 -9.00 -2.47
C ALA A 90 19.97 -10.22 -1.95
N THR A 91 18.66 -10.07 -1.74
CA THR A 91 17.70 -11.07 -1.29
C THR A 91 17.78 -12.41 -2.03
N PHE A 92 18.02 -12.37 -3.34
CA PHE A 92 18.00 -13.56 -4.20
C PHE A 92 19.40 -14.13 -4.48
N THR A 93 20.45 -13.55 -3.90
CA THR A 93 21.86 -13.92 -4.20
C THR A 93 22.10 -15.42 -4.04
N ASP A 94 21.73 -15.99 -2.90
CA ASP A 94 21.94 -17.42 -2.63
C ASP A 94 21.11 -18.30 -3.57
N PHE A 95 19.86 -17.91 -3.85
CA PHE A 95 19.00 -18.63 -4.78
C PHE A 95 19.58 -18.63 -6.20
N ARG A 96 20.16 -17.52 -6.65
CA ARG A 96 20.79 -17.39 -7.98
C ARG A 96 22.00 -18.29 -8.18
N MET A 97 22.60 -18.80 -7.10
CA MET A 97 23.70 -19.76 -7.15
C MET A 97 23.23 -21.23 -7.28
N THR A 98 21.93 -21.48 -7.22
CA THR A 98 21.35 -22.83 -7.25
C THR A 98 21.07 -23.34 -8.66
N LYS A 99 20.85 -24.66 -8.80
CA LYS A 99 20.38 -25.26 -10.06
C LYS A 99 18.95 -24.82 -10.43
N GLN A 100 18.13 -24.51 -9.43
CA GLN A 100 16.76 -24.04 -9.61
C GLN A 100 16.73 -22.68 -10.32
N TRP A 101 17.68 -21.79 -10.02
CA TRP A 101 17.79 -20.53 -10.74
C TRP A 101 18.08 -20.72 -12.24
N LYS A 102 18.96 -21.67 -12.59
CA LYS A 102 19.21 -22.01 -14.01
C LYS A 102 17.93 -22.45 -14.73
N GLU A 103 17.02 -23.12 -14.03
CA GLU A 103 15.71 -23.47 -14.58
C GLU A 103 14.83 -22.23 -14.81
N ILE A 104 14.85 -21.24 -13.90
CA ILE A 104 14.18 -19.96 -14.11
C ILE A 104 14.71 -19.28 -15.36
N GLU A 105 16.03 -19.16 -15.51
CA GLU A 105 16.66 -18.52 -16.69
C GLU A 105 16.25 -19.21 -17.99
N GLN A 106 16.24 -20.54 -18.01
CA GLN A 106 15.83 -21.33 -19.18
C GLN A 106 14.36 -21.15 -19.52
N LYS A 107 13.47 -21.13 -18.52
CA LYS A 107 12.01 -21.01 -18.72
C LYS A 107 11.53 -19.56 -18.85
N TYR A 108 12.37 -18.57 -18.52
CA TYR A 108 11.97 -17.17 -18.47
C TYR A 108 11.34 -16.66 -19.77
N PRO A 109 11.87 -16.93 -20.98
CA PRO A 109 11.24 -16.46 -22.22
C PRO A 109 9.81 -16.97 -22.40
N GLU A 110 9.54 -18.22 -22.02
CA GLU A 110 8.21 -18.81 -22.09
C GLU A 110 7.27 -18.18 -21.05
N LEU A 111 7.69 -18.14 -19.78
CA LEU A 111 6.92 -17.55 -18.69
C LEU A 111 6.61 -16.07 -18.94
N ARG A 112 7.59 -15.33 -19.48
CA ARG A 112 7.41 -13.92 -19.83
C ARG A 112 6.38 -13.74 -20.94
N LYS A 113 6.40 -14.60 -21.96
CA LYS A 113 5.38 -14.59 -23.02
C LYS A 113 3.99 -14.91 -22.46
N GLN A 114 3.88 -15.82 -21.49
CA GLN A 114 2.62 -16.10 -20.80
C GLN A 114 2.10 -14.87 -20.04
N TYR A 115 2.96 -14.17 -19.31
CA TYR A 115 2.63 -12.89 -18.67
C TYR A 115 2.11 -11.87 -19.70
N GLU A 116 2.85 -11.65 -20.78
CA GLU A 116 2.49 -10.66 -21.81
C GLU A 116 1.15 -10.98 -22.49
N ASN A 117 0.88 -12.26 -22.76
CA ASN A 117 -0.38 -12.74 -23.32
C ASN A 117 -1.56 -12.61 -22.34
N SER A 118 -1.30 -12.56 -21.03
CA SER A 118 -2.34 -12.35 -20.01
C SER A 118 -2.82 -10.91 -19.92
N LEU A 119 -2.08 -9.96 -20.52
CA LEU A 119 -2.45 -8.56 -20.55
C LEU A 119 -3.43 -8.29 -21.69
N ASN A 120 -4.47 -7.50 -21.42
CA ASN A 120 -5.37 -7.01 -22.47
C ASN A 120 -4.72 -5.79 -23.17
N PRO A 121 -4.30 -5.89 -24.45
CA PRO A 121 -3.56 -4.81 -25.12
C PRO A 121 -4.40 -3.55 -25.32
N TYR A 122 -5.72 -3.70 -25.51
CA TYR A 122 -6.64 -2.58 -25.66
C TYR A 122 -6.69 -1.75 -24.37
N LEU A 123 -6.93 -2.42 -23.23
CA LEU A 123 -6.93 -1.76 -21.93
C LEU A 123 -5.57 -1.12 -21.65
N TYR A 124 -4.48 -1.84 -21.91
CA TYR A 124 -3.12 -1.35 -21.68
C TYR A 124 -2.85 -0.03 -22.43
N LYS A 125 -3.18 0.04 -23.73
CA LYS A 125 -3.03 1.24 -24.54
C LYS A 125 -3.91 2.38 -24.02
N LYS A 126 -5.15 2.08 -23.66
CA LYS A 126 -6.12 3.06 -23.15
C LYS A 126 -5.64 3.68 -21.83
N TYR A 127 -5.26 2.86 -20.85
CA TYR A 127 -4.77 3.35 -19.55
C TYR A 127 -3.45 4.10 -19.67
N SER A 128 -2.57 3.69 -20.58
CA SER A 128 -1.33 4.44 -20.88
C SER A 128 -1.65 5.84 -21.40
N TYR A 129 -2.63 5.97 -22.31
CA TYR A 129 -3.08 7.26 -22.83
C TYR A 129 -3.71 8.13 -21.73
N MET A 130 -4.65 7.57 -20.95
CA MET A 130 -5.29 8.29 -19.85
C MET A 130 -4.26 8.82 -18.84
N LEU A 131 -3.22 8.02 -18.54
CA LEU A 131 -2.18 8.42 -17.59
C LEU A 131 -1.32 9.56 -18.15
N ALA A 132 -0.95 9.49 -19.44
CA ALA A 132 -0.20 10.55 -20.09
C ALA A 132 -1.00 11.87 -20.13
N GLU A 133 -2.30 11.77 -20.37
CA GLU A 133 -3.19 12.93 -20.43
C GLU A 133 -3.43 13.54 -19.04
N ASP A 134 -3.65 12.72 -18.01
CA ASP A 134 -3.72 13.17 -16.60
C ASP A 134 -2.45 13.92 -16.18
N GLN A 135 -1.27 13.41 -16.55
CA GLN A 135 0.01 14.07 -16.31
C GLN A 135 0.15 15.38 -17.09
N ARG A 136 -0.26 15.42 -18.36
CA ARG A 136 -0.25 16.63 -19.19
C ARG A 136 -1.10 17.73 -18.56
N ILE A 137 -2.33 17.41 -18.18
CA ILE A 137 -3.29 18.37 -17.61
C ILE A 137 -2.79 18.85 -16.24
N THR A 138 -2.28 17.95 -15.41
CA THR A 138 -1.66 18.33 -14.12
C THR A 138 -0.51 19.31 -14.32
N ALA A 139 0.33 19.11 -15.34
CA ALA A 139 1.46 20.00 -15.63
C ALA A 139 1.05 21.41 -16.11
N MET A 140 -0.15 21.56 -16.68
CA MET A 140 -0.65 22.87 -17.13
C MET A 140 -1.14 23.78 -16.01
N ASN A 141 -1.38 23.23 -14.80
CA ASN A 141 -1.96 23.96 -13.67
C ASN A 141 -3.32 24.64 -13.97
N ASP A 142 -4.05 24.20 -14.99
CA ASP A 142 -5.43 24.63 -15.24
C ASP A 142 -6.40 23.79 -14.39
N PHE A 143 -6.86 24.37 -13.28
CA PHE A 143 -7.78 23.70 -12.37
C PHE A 143 -9.13 23.34 -12.99
N LYS A 144 -9.61 24.11 -13.97
CA LYS A 144 -10.90 23.86 -14.61
C LYS A 144 -10.78 22.67 -15.56
N GLU A 145 -9.75 22.66 -16.40
CA GLU A 145 -9.44 21.53 -17.29
C GLU A 145 -9.22 20.25 -16.48
N HIS A 146 -8.46 20.34 -15.38
CA HIS A 146 -8.22 19.19 -14.49
C HIS A 146 -9.52 18.65 -13.88
N ASN A 147 -10.45 19.50 -13.44
CA ASN A 147 -11.71 19.04 -12.87
C ASN A 147 -12.59 18.30 -13.90
N MET A 148 -12.63 18.77 -15.15
CA MET A 148 -13.36 18.09 -16.23
C MET A 148 -12.73 16.73 -16.53
N ALA A 149 -11.40 16.68 -16.65
CA ALA A 149 -10.67 15.45 -16.92
C ALA A 149 -10.85 14.40 -15.82
N ILE A 150 -10.87 14.80 -14.54
CA ILE A 150 -11.17 13.88 -13.43
C ILE A 150 -12.54 13.21 -13.65
N TYR A 151 -13.58 13.98 -13.97
CA TYR A 151 -14.92 13.42 -14.18
C TYR A 151 -14.97 12.49 -15.40
N GLU A 152 -14.36 12.90 -16.51
CA GLU A 152 -14.30 12.11 -17.74
C GLU A 152 -13.55 10.79 -17.52
N PHE A 153 -12.35 10.85 -16.93
CA PHE A 153 -11.58 9.65 -16.62
C PHE A 153 -12.32 8.73 -15.66
N THR A 154 -12.98 9.27 -14.62
CA THR A 154 -13.77 8.44 -13.69
C THR A 154 -14.91 7.73 -14.38
N SER A 155 -15.60 8.43 -15.28
CA SER A 155 -16.70 7.86 -16.07
C SER A 155 -16.18 6.76 -17.00
N LEU A 156 -15.03 6.98 -17.64
CA LEU A 156 -14.36 5.97 -18.47
C LEU A 156 -13.91 4.75 -17.65
N LEU A 157 -13.34 4.96 -16.45
CA LEU A 157 -12.96 3.89 -15.53
C LEU A 157 -14.16 3.03 -15.15
N LYS A 158 -15.28 3.67 -14.81
CA LYS A 158 -16.53 3.00 -14.46
C LYS A 158 -17.07 2.16 -15.62
N MET A 159 -17.14 2.74 -16.81
CA MET A 159 -17.59 2.04 -18.02
C MET A 159 -16.67 0.87 -18.36
N ASP A 160 -15.35 1.06 -18.30
CA ASP A 160 -14.38 -0.01 -18.58
C ASP A 160 -14.46 -1.14 -17.58
N TYR A 161 -14.65 -0.82 -16.30
CA TYR A 161 -14.88 -1.81 -15.26
C TYR A 161 -16.15 -2.63 -15.53
N GLU A 162 -17.24 -1.99 -15.96
CA GLU A 162 -18.49 -2.71 -16.26
C GLU A 162 -18.33 -3.66 -17.45
N MET A 163 -17.51 -3.30 -18.43
CA MET A 163 -17.24 -4.13 -19.60
C MET A 163 -16.19 -5.23 -19.34
N ASN A 164 -15.13 -4.92 -18.58
CA ASN A 164 -13.92 -5.75 -18.52
C ASN A 164 -13.49 -6.14 -17.10
N GLY A 165 -14.12 -5.60 -16.06
CA GLY A 165 -13.65 -5.71 -14.68
C GLY A 165 -12.36 -4.91 -14.42
N ILE A 166 -11.75 -5.16 -13.25
CA ILE A 166 -10.45 -4.58 -12.90
C ILE A 166 -9.35 -5.26 -13.73
N PRO A 167 -8.49 -4.50 -14.42
CA PRO A 167 -7.39 -5.08 -15.19
C PRO A 167 -6.41 -5.88 -14.30
N ASN A 168 -5.97 -7.04 -14.77
CA ASN A 168 -5.05 -7.90 -14.01
C ASN A 168 -3.72 -7.22 -13.65
N PHE A 169 -3.25 -6.27 -14.48
CA PHE A 169 -2.01 -5.54 -14.23
C PHE A 169 -2.00 -4.81 -12.88
N VAL A 170 -3.17 -4.54 -12.28
CA VAL A 170 -3.28 -3.91 -10.96
C VAL A 170 -2.68 -4.80 -9.85
N ARG A 171 -2.79 -6.12 -9.98
CA ARG A 171 -2.21 -7.10 -9.04
C ARG A 171 -0.78 -7.51 -9.38
N PHE A 172 -0.36 -7.22 -10.60
CA PHE A 172 0.95 -7.57 -11.15
C PHE A 172 1.98 -6.49 -10.84
N LYS A 173 3.26 -6.82 -10.99
CA LYS A 173 4.35 -5.85 -11.01
C LYS A 173 4.39 -5.19 -12.40
N ASP A 174 3.45 -4.29 -12.65
CA ASP A 174 3.35 -3.54 -13.90
C ASP A 174 3.48 -2.03 -13.69
N ARG A 175 4.06 -1.33 -14.65
CA ARG A 175 4.23 0.14 -14.62
C ARG A 175 2.90 0.90 -14.62
N LEU A 176 1.83 0.32 -15.18
CA LEU A 176 0.50 0.93 -15.17
C LEU A 176 -0.22 0.74 -13.84
N SER A 177 0.24 -0.21 -13.01
CA SER A 177 -0.38 -0.46 -11.71
C SER A 177 -0.44 0.83 -10.89
N PRO A 178 0.68 1.54 -10.58
CA PRO A 178 0.64 2.83 -9.88
C PRO A 178 -0.24 3.91 -10.55
N GLY A 179 -0.21 3.99 -11.88
CA GLY A 179 -1.01 4.96 -12.64
C GLY A 179 -2.51 4.73 -12.48
N TYR A 180 -2.93 3.48 -12.39
CA TYR A 180 -4.32 3.12 -12.13
C TYR A 180 -4.80 3.64 -10.76
N PHE A 181 -3.95 3.59 -9.71
CA PHE A 181 -4.28 4.19 -8.40
C PHE A 181 -4.42 5.72 -8.48
N ALA A 182 -3.60 6.37 -9.31
CA ALA A 182 -3.55 7.83 -9.37
C ALA A 182 -4.89 8.45 -9.75
N PHE A 183 -5.63 7.83 -10.67
CA PHE A 183 -6.96 8.31 -11.06
C PHE A 183 -7.94 8.33 -9.88
N TYR A 184 -8.08 7.23 -9.15
CA TYR A 184 -8.97 7.18 -7.99
C TYR A 184 -8.53 8.17 -6.91
N ARG A 185 -7.22 8.31 -6.68
CA ARG A 185 -6.68 9.31 -5.76
C ARG A 185 -7.06 10.73 -6.16
N HIS A 186 -7.04 11.07 -7.44
CA HIS A 186 -7.46 12.39 -7.93
C HIS A 186 -8.96 12.62 -7.73
N VAL A 187 -9.78 11.60 -7.93
CA VAL A 187 -11.23 11.63 -7.64
C VAL A 187 -11.48 11.92 -6.17
N TYR A 188 -10.98 11.08 -5.28
CA TYR A 188 -11.20 11.22 -3.84
C TYR A 188 -10.60 12.52 -3.30
N GLY A 189 -9.41 12.93 -3.80
CA GLY A 189 -8.82 14.21 -3.42
C GLY A 189 -9.61 15.42 -3.90
N LYS A 190 -10.25 15.35 -5.07
CA LYS A 190 -11.14 16.42 -5.51
C LYS A 190 -12.43 16.44 -4.69
N VAL A 191 -13.04 15.29 -4.41
CA VAL A 191 -14.23 15.25 -3.55
C VAL A 191 -13.90 15.79 -2.16
N GLY A 192 -12.77 15.36 -1.56
CA GLY A 192 -12.31 15.88 -0.28
C GLY A 192 -12.14 17.40 -0.30
N ARG A 193 -11.47 17.96 -1.33
CA ARG A 193 -11.37 19.42 -1.50
C ARG A 193 -12.73 20.10 -1.63
N CYS A 194 -13.62 19.56 -2.47
CA CYS A 194 -14.97 20.12 -2.64
C CYS A 194 -15.76 20.07 -1.34
N LEU A 195 -15.70 19.00 -0.55
CA LEU A 195 -16.37 18.93 0.75
C LEU A 195 -15.81 19.97 1.73
N LEU A 196 -14.50 20.19 1.72
CA LEU A 196 -13.85 21.22 2.54
C LEU A 196 -14.16 22.65 2.08
N SER A 197 -14.35 22.86 0.77
CA SER A 197 -14.50 24.18 0.15
C SER A 197 -15.89 24.47 -0.38
N ALA A 198 -16.89 23.60 -0.15
CA ALA A 198 -18.21 23.62 -0.78
C ALA A 198 -18.95 24.92 -0.44
N LYS A 199 -18.63 25.95 -1.21
CA LYS A 199 -19.19 27.30 -1.14
C LYS A 199 -20.12 27.57 -2.33
N THR A 200 -20.14 26.66 -3.30
CA THR A 200 -20.82 26.83 -4.59
C THR A 200 -21.72 25.64 -4.93
N THR A 201 -22.80 25.89 -5.67
CA THR A 201 -23.67 24.83 -6.21
C THR A 201 -22.91 23.89 -7.15
N GLU A 202 -21.92 24.39 -7.87
CA GLU A 202 -21.10 23.60 -8.81
C GLU A 202 -20.30 22.49 -8.09
N ASP A 203 -19.76 22.77 -6.90
CA ASP A 203 -19.04 21.77 -6.10
C ASP A 203 -19.98 20.65 -5.63
N TYR A 204 -21.18 20.99 -5.15
CA TYR A 204 -22.18 20.00 -4.76
C TYR A 204 -22.65 19.15 -5.95
N ASP A 205 -22.85 19.78 -7.11
CA ASP A 205 -23.22 19.07 -8.34
C ASP A 205 -22.12 18.12 -8.80
N PHE A 206 -20.86 18.55 -8.70
CA PHE A 206 -19.71 17.70 -8.99
C PHE A 206 -19.64 16.49 -8.06
N ILE A 207 -19.76 16.69 -6.74
CA ILE A 207 -19.76 15.60 -5.74
C ILE A 207 -20.91 14.63 -6.01
N ARG A 208 -22.13 15.14 -6.22
CA ARG A 208 -23.32 14.33 -6.50
C ARG A 208 -23.14 13.49 -7.76
N ARG A 209 -22.60 14.08 -8.84
CA ARG A 209 -22.29 13.34 -10.07
C ARG A 209 -21.26 12.24 -9.83
N LEU A 210 -20.16 12.51 -9.13
CA LEU A 210 -19.17 11.48 -8.81
C LEU A 210 -19.73 10.36 -7.92
N ASN A 211 -20.50 10.70 -6.89
CA ASN A 211 -21.12 9.72 -6.01
C ASN A 211 -22.09 8.81 -6.78
N SER A 212 -22.81 9.36 -7.77
CA SER A 212 -23.70 8.57 -8.62
C SER A 212 -22.98 7.51 -9.48
N LEU A 213 -21.66 7.64 -9.68
CA LEU A 213 -20.86 6.61 -10.38
C LEU A 213 -20.60 5.37 -9.51
N GLY A 214 -20.88 5.42 -8.20
CA GLY A 214 -20.76 4.26 -7.30
C GLY A 214 -19.33 3.69 -7.19
N ILE A 215 -18.31 4.55 -7.34
CA ILE A 215 -16.90 4.14 -7.35
C ILE A 215 -16.47 3.53 -6.01
N LYS A 216 -16.94 4.10 -4.89
CA LYS A 216 -16.63 3.58 -3.55
C LYS A 216 -17.10 2.13 -3.38
N ASP A 217 -18.37 1.87 -3.66
CA ASP A 217 -18.95 0.53 -3.56
C ASP A 217 -18.28 -0.46 -4.51
N LEU A 218 -17.90 0.01 -5.70
CA LEU A 218 -17.12 -0.76 -6.66
C LEU A 218 -15.78 -1.16 -6.05
N LEU A 219 -14.97 -0.22 -5.56
CA LEU A 219 -13.65 -0.51 -5.00
C LEU A 219 -13.75 -1.47 -3.82
N HIS A 220 -14.72 -1.25 -2.92
CA HIS A 220 -14.95 -2.10 -1.75
C HIS A 220 -15.27 -3.52 -2.18
N ARG A 221 -16.23 -3.70 -3.09
CA ARG A 221 -16.59 -5.01 -3.67
C ARG A 221 -15.41 -5.73 -4.32
N GLU A 222 -14.52 -4.99 -4.98
CA GLU A 222 -13.36 -5.58 -5.66
C GLU A 222 -12.24 -6.03 -4.70
N ILE A 223 -12.19 -5.50 -3.47
CA ILE A 223 -11.38 -6.10 -2.40
C ILE A 223 -11.94 -7.48 -2.05
N PHE A 224 -13.25 -7.61 -1.80
CA PHE A 224 -13.87 -8.90 -1.46
C PHE A 224 -13.66 -9.97 -2.54
N LYS A 225 -13.50 -9.56 -3.80
CA LYS A 225 -13.21 -10.42 -4.96
C LYS A 225 -11.72 -10.70 -5.20
N GLY A 226 -10.83 -10.10 -4.41
CA GLY A 226 -9.38 -10.26 -4.55
C GLY A 226 -8.79 -9.59 -5.78
N ASN A 227 -9.48 -8.59 -6.35
CA ASN A 227 -9.00 -7.85 -7.50
C ASN A 227 -8.21 -6.60 -7.11
N LEU A 228 -8.47 -6.06 -5.91
CA LEU A 228 -7.76 -4.93 -5.32
C LEU A 228 -7.22 -5.31 -3.94
N SER A 229 -6.08 -4.74 -3.57
CA SER A 229 -5.57 -4.87 -2.22
C SER A 229 -6.25 -3.84 -1.31
N PRO A 230 -6.37 -4.10 0.00
CA PRO A 230 -6.90 -3.12 0.95
C PRO A 230 -6.10 -1.82 0.95
N ARG A 231 -4.77 -1.92 0.80
CA ARG A 231 -3.87 -0.77 0.63
C ARG A 231 -4.25 0.11 -0.57
N PHE A 232 -4.74 -0.48 -1.68
CA PHE A 232 -5.23 0.28 -2.83
C PHE A 232 -6.32 1.26 -2.42
N VAL A 233 -7.35 0.73 -1.75
CA VAL A 233 -8.54 1.50 -1.41
C VAL A 233 -8.23 2.53 -0.35
N ILE A 234 -7.46 2.20 0.69
CA ILE A 234 -7.03 3.21 1.68
C ILE A 234 -6.23 4.31 0.99
N THR A 235 -5.28 3.98 0.11
CA THR A 235 -4.44 5.01 -0.52
C THR A 235 -5.25 5.90 -1.46
N ALA A 236 -6.27 5.34 -2.11
CA ALA A 236 -7.19 6.12 -2.93
C ALA A 236 -8.07 7.02 -2.05
N GLU A 237 -8.65 6.48 -0.99
CA GLU A 237 -9.60 7.17 -0.13
C GLU A 237 -8.96 8.04 0.95
N SER A 238 -7.65 7.94 1.23
CA SER A 238 -6.93 8.78 2.20
C SER A 238 -6.98 10.27 1.88
N TYR A 239 -7.36 10.61 0.65
CA TYR A 239 -7.57 11.98 0.19
C TYR A 239 -9.02 12.46 0.33
N PHE A 240 -9.95 11.57 0.72
CA PHE A 240 -11.33 11.87 1.08
C PHE A 240 -11.41 12.21 2.57
N THR A 241 -12.30 13.12 2.95
CA THR A 241 -12.45 13.61 4.33
C THR A 241 -12.74 12.48 5.34
N ASN A 242 -12.37 12.71 6.61
CA ASN A 242 -12.37 11.81 7.77
C ASN A 242 -13.72 11.14 8.15
N GLU A 243 -14.77 11.21 7.33
CA GLU A 243 -16.13 10.82 7.75
C GLU A 243 -16.27 9.36 8.22
N TYR A 244 -15.34 8.44 7.93
CA TYR A 244 -15.46 7.02 8.33
C TYR A 244 -14.17 6.30 8.72
N GLY A 245 -13.12 6.99 9.18
CA GLY A 245 -12.04 6.35 9.97
C GLY A 245 -11.13 5.31 9.28
N ILE A 246 -11.42 4.82 8.08
CA ILE A 246 -10.48 3.96 7.31
C ILE A 246 -9.23 4.76 6.90
N ASN A 247 -9.40 6.08 6.79
CA ASN A 247 -8.59 7.01 5.99
C ASN A 247 -8.04 8.20 6.76
N SER A 248 -8.09 8.22 8.09
CA SER A 248 -7.26 9.18 8.81
C SER A 248 -5.84 8.92 8.33
N GLU A 249 -5.18 9.92 7.75
CA GLU A 249 -3.72 9.86 7.66
C GLU A 249 -3.25 9.46 9.06
N ILE A 250 -2.31 8.52 9.13
CA ILE A 250 -1.79 8.09 10.42
C ILE A 250 -0.45 8.77 10.53
N GLU A 251 -0.25 9.48 11.62
CA GLU A 251 1.04 10.02 11.99
C GLU A 251 1.75 9.08 12.94
N ILE A 252 3.08 9.04 12.84
CA ILE A 252 3.90 8.50 13.92
C ILE A 252 4.15 9.63 14.91
N ARG A 253 3.60 9.48 16.11
CA ARG A 253 3.92 10.30 17.27
C ARG A 253 5.22 9.79 17.89
N LYS A 254 6.17 10.69 18.02
CA LYS A 254 7.48 10.50 18.66
C LYS A 254 7.44 11.22 20.00
N ASP A 255 7.25 10.48 21.08
CA ASP A 255 7.21 11.00 22.44
C ASP A 255 8.63 10.97 23.04
N PHE A 256 9.28 12.13 23.10
CA PHE A 256 10.65 12.26 23.61
C PHE A 256 10.75 12.22 25.15
N THR A 257 9.63 12.45 25.83
CA THR A 257 9.54 12.36 27.30
C THR A 257 9.58 10.90 27.72
N ASN A 258 8.77 10.07 27.07
CA ASN A 258 8.66 8.64 27.38
C ASN A 258 9.55 7.75 26.49
N GLU A 259 10.22 8.31 25.48
CA GLU A 259 10.97 7.59 24.44
C GLU A 259 10.13 6.52 23.73
N GLU A 260 8.87 6.87 23.42
CA GLU A 260 7.90 5.96 22.82
C GLU A 260 7.47 6.42 21.42
N LEU A 261 7.28 5.44 20.54
CA LEU A 261 6.60 5.64 19.26
C LEU A 261 5.17 5.09 19.32
N SER A 262 4.23 5.86 18.79
CA SER A 262 2.83 5.45 18.70
C SER A 262 2.19 6.00 17.43
N PHE A 263 1.16 5.32 16.94
CA PHE A 263 0.33 5.86 15.87
C PHE A 263 -0.72 6.80 16.43
N VAL A 264 -0.89 7.94 15.77
CA VAL A 264 -1.95 8.89 16.09
C VAL A 264 -2.65 9.24 14.78
N PRO A 265 -3.97 9.05 14.70
CA PRO A 265 -4.76 9.58 13.61
C PRO A 265 -4.45 11.06 13.45
N THR A 266 -4.09 11.46 12.24
CA THR A 266 -3.85 12.85 11.94
C THR A 266 -5.18 13.56 12.06
N ASP A 267 -5.33 14.32 13.13
CA ASP A 267 -6.26 15.42 13.18
C ASP A 267 -5.65 16.52 12.31
N LYS A 268 -5.60 16.27 10.98
CA LYS A 268 -5.25 17.33 10.03
C LYS A 268 -6.25 18.40 10.36
N LYS A 269 -5.78 19.49 10.99
CA LYS A 269 -6.59 20.64 11.37
C LYS A 269 -7.60 20.78 10.26
N THR A 270 -8.83 20.42 10.58
CA THR A 270 -9.96 20.80 9.76
C THR A 270 -9.76 22.29 9.67
N TYR A 271 -9.35 22.75 8.48
CA TYR A 271 -9.23 24.16 8.15
C TYR A 271 -10.37 24.86 8.88
N ASP A 272 -10.10 25.99 9.56
CA ASP A 272 -10.90 26.64 10.62
C ASP A 272 -12.41 26.91 10.29
N CYS A 273 -12.89 26.39 9.16
CA CYS A 273 -14.19 26.49 8.53
C CYS A 273 -15.18 25.35 8.85
N ILE A 274 -14.80 24.27 9.55
CA ILE A 274 -15.72 23.14 9.85
C ILE A 274 -15.83 22.94 11.36
N PRO A 275 -17.06 22.79 11.93
CA PRO A 275 -17.27 22.55 13.37
C PRO A 275 -16.43 21.36 13.89
N PRO A 276 -16.13 21.33 15.20
CA PRO A 276 -15.27 20.29 15.78
C PRO A 276 -15.85 18.91 15.45
N TYR A 277 -15.06 18.11 14.72
CA TYR A 277 -15.41 16.72 14.50
C TYR A 277 -15.48 15.99 15.85
N PRO A 278 -16.34 14.96 15.98
CA PRO A 278 -16.31 14.11 17.15
C PRO A 278 -14.90 13.54 17.35
N PRO A 279 -14.46 13.33 18.60
CA PRO A 279 -13.15 12.77 18.88
C PRO A 279 -12.97 11.45 18.12
N ILE A 280 -11.79 11.28 17.54
CA ILE A 280 -11.47 10.11 16.72
C ILE A 280 -11.55 8.85 17.60
N ASP A 281 -12.51 7.98 17.31
CA ASP A 281 -12.66 6.69 17.97
C ASP A 281 -11.83 5.62 17.28
N PHE A 282 -10.73 5.22 17.92
CA PHE A 282 -9.86 4.15 17.45
C PHE A 282 -10.57 2.80 17.33
N VAL A 283 -11.61 2.54 18.14
CA VAL A 283 -12.36 1.29 18.07
C VAL A 283 -13.07 1.22 16.72
N THR A 284 -13.82 2.26 16.36
CA THR A 284 -14.45 2.40 15.04
C THR A 284 -13.42 2.33 13.90
N ILE A 285 -12.27 3.00 14.02
CA ILE A 285 -11.20 2.93 13.01
C ILE A 285 -10.72 1.49 12.82
N ASP A 286 -10.40 0.80 13.90
CA ASP A 286 -9.86 -0.55 13.86
C ASP A 286 -10.90 -1.56 13.37
N GLU A 287 -12.17 -1.40 13.73
CA GLU A 287 -13.28 -2.19 13.19
C GLU A 287 -13.39 -2.03 11.68
N ASN A 288 -13.33 -0.79 11.19
CA ASN A 288 -13.37 -0.51 9.76
C ASN A 288 -12.12 -1.05 9.04
N ARG A 289 -10.93 -0.91 9.61
CA ARG A 289 -9.70 -1.50 9.04
C ARG A 289 -9.83 -3.02 8.95
N LYS A 290 -10.28 -3.67 10.03
CA LYS A 290 -10.52 -5.13 10.06
C LYS A 290 -11.55 -5.57 9.02
N SER A 291 -12.57 -4.76 8.71
CA SER A 291 -13.57 -5.10 7.68
C SER A 291 -12.97 -5.16 6.27
N PHE A 292 -11.86 -4.46 6.03
CA PHE A 292 -11.09 -4.55 4.78
C PHE A 292 -9.90 -5.52 4.85
N GLY A 293 -9.75 -6.29 5.95
CA GLY A 293 -8.64 -7.22 6.12
C GLY A 293 -7.32 -6.53 6.45
N LEU A 294 -7.37 -5.26 6.86
CA LEU A 294 -6.23 -4.52 7.37
C LEU A 294 -6.04 -4.79 8.86
N LEU A 295 -4.83 -4.51 9.31
CA LEU A 295 -4.49 -4.65 10.72
C LEU A 295 -4.93 -3.43 11.54
N PRO A 296 -5.19 -3.62 12.85
CA PRO A 296 -5.55 -2.53 13.76
C PRO A 296 -4.38 -1.58 14.00
N LEU A 297 -4.67 -0.38 14.51
CA LEU A 297 -3.68 0.66 14.81
C LEU A 297 -3.09 0.55 16.22
N GLN A 298 -3.78 -0.07 17.18
CA GLN A 298 -3.38 0.02 18.59
C GLN A 298 -2.39 -1.05 19.06
N GLN A 299 -2.64 -2.34 18.80
CA GLN A 299 -1.92 -3.43 19.50
C GLN A 299 -0.86 -4.11 18.63
N GLU A 300 -1.19 -4.42 17.38
CA GLU A 300 -0.32 -5.10 16.43
C GLU A 300 0.73 -4.14 15.84
N CYS A 301 0.45 -2.84 15.88
CA CYS A 301 1.30 -1.80 15.33
C CYS A 301 2.69 -1.69 15.95
N LYS A 302 2.85 -1.97 17.25
CA LYS A 302 4.19 -2.05 17.88
C LYS A 302 5.03 -3.14 17.23
N LEU A 303 4.42 -4.27 16.85
CA LEU A 303 5.08 -5.38 16.16
C LEU A 303 5.41 -5.06 14.69
N PHE A 304 4.72 -4.08 14.08
CA PHE A 304 5.09 -3.60 12.74
C PHE A 304 6.19 -2.56 12.79
N LEU A 305 6.18 -1.68 13.79
CA LEU A 305 7.32 -0.82 14.06
C LEU A 305 8.57 -1.68 14.34
N ALA A 306 8.40 -2.87 14.95
CA ALA A 306 9.43 -3.90 15.13
C ALA A 306 10.15 -4.28 13.82
N GLY A 307 9.43 -4.20 12.69
CA GLY A 307 9.93 -4.51 11.35
C GLY A 307 10.41 -3.29 10.56
N THR A 308 10.70 -2.16 11.22
CA THR A 308 11.14 -0.92 10.57
C THR A 308 12.24 -0.23 11.37
N TRP A 309 12.90 0.78 10.76
CA TRP A 309 13.94 1.58 11.44
C TRP A 309 13.44 2.30 12.70
N TYR A 310 12.12 2.44 12.87
CA TYR A 310 11.50 3.00 14.06
C TYR A 310 11.80 2.18 15.33
N THR A 311 12.16 0.90 15.22
CA THR A 311 12.68 0.12 16.37
C THR A 311 13.91 0.69 17.03
N VAL A 312 14.77 1.29 16.20
CA VAL A 312 16.06 1.85 16.59
C VAL A 312 16.00 3.37 16.52
N TYR A 313 14.81 3.94 16.74
CA TYR A 313 14.63 5.38 16.67
C TYR A 313 15.54 6.09 17.69
N PRO A 314 16.38 7.04 17.26
CA PRO A 314 17.51 7.53 18.05
C PRO A 314 17.10 8.63 19.04
N PHE A 315 16.18 8.32 19.95
CA PHE A 315 15.64 9.28 20.93
C PHE A 315 16.74 9.96 21.75
N LYS A 316 17.70 9.17 22.24
CA LYS A 316 18.78 9.65 23.11
C LYS A 316 19.75 10.56 22.35
N GLU A 317 20.19 10.13 21.17
CA GLU A 317 21.12 10.86 20.32
C GLU A 317 20.52 12.20 19.89
N ILE A 318 19.23 12.22 19.54
CA ILE A 318 18.51 13.45 19.23
C ILE A 318 18.48 14.37 20.47
N LYS A 319 18.07 13.88 21.65
CA LYS A 319 18.04 14.71 22.87
C LYS A 319 19.40 15.32 23.20
N GLU A 320 20.47 14.53 23.12
CA GLU A 320 21.83 14.99 23.37
C GLU A 320 22.31 16.02 22.34
N ALA A 321 21.97 15.84 21.06
CA ALA A 321 22.31 16.78 20.00
C ALA A 321 21.56 18.11 20.17
N LEU A 322 20.26 18.06 20.48
CA LEU A 322 19.44 19.25 20.71
C LEU A 322 19.88 20.02 21.97
N ALA A 323 20.38 19.34 23.00
CA ALA A 323 20.95 19.99 24.19
C ALA A 323 22.24 20.77 23.87
N LYS A 324 23.01 20.35 22.87
CA LYS A 324 24.28 20.98 22.45
C LYS A 324 24.10 22.08 21.40
N LEU A 325 22.90 22.24 20.82
CA LEU A 325 22.64 23.28 19.82
C LEU A 325 22.76 24.68 20.44
N SER A 326 23.70 25.47 19.91
CA SER A 326 23.89 26.87 20.29
C SER A 326 22.76 27.79 19.80
N ASN A 327 22.12 27.43 18.68
CA ASN A 327 20.96 28.10 18.11
C ASN A 327 19.80 27.10 17.97
N LYS A 328 18.75 27.28 18.78
CA LYS A 328 17.59 26.38 18.85
C LYS A 328 16.40 26.85 17.99
N ASN A 329 16.65 27.60 16.92
CA ASN A 329 15.56 27.91 15.99
C ASN A 329 15.00 26.61 15.35
N ALA A 330 13.74 26.68 14.91
CA ALA A 330 13.01 25.53 14.38
C ALA A 330 13.71 24.82 13.21
N GLU A 331 14.39 25.57 12.32
CA GLU A 331 15.07 25.00 11.16
C GLU A 331 16.33 24.24 11.59
N SER A 332 17.12 24.79 12.51
CA SER A 332 18.29 24.12 13.08
C SER A 332 17.90 22.84 13.81
N VAL A 333 16.85 22.88 14.64
CA VAL A 333 16.31 21.69 15.33
C VAL A 333 15.86 20.62 14.32
N LYS A 334 15.05 21.00 13.33
CA LYS A 334 14.55 20.09 12.30
C LYS A 334 15.69 19.45 11.52
N LYS A 335 16.68 20.23 11.08
CA LYS A 335 17.84 19.75 10.33
C LYS A 335 18.65 18.74 11.15
N THR A 336 18.93 19.04 12.43
CA THR A 336 19.66 18.13 13.32
C THR A 336 18.92 16.81 13.52
N ILE A 337 17.60 16.84 13.73
CA ILE A 337 16.79 15.62 13.83
C ILE A 337 16.89 14.81 12.53
N GLN A 338 16.70 15.45 11.37
CA GLN A 338 16.73 14.79 10.06
C GLN A 338 18.08 14.14 9.75
N GLU A 339 19.20 14.78 10.11
CA GLU A 339 20.54 14.21 9.94
C GLU A 339 20.72 12.92 10.77
N ILE A 340 20.28 12.94 12.03
CA ILE A 340 20.40 11.78 12.92
C ILE A 340 19.46 10.65 12.47
N GLU A 341 18.22 10.98 12.12
CA GLU A 341 17.26 10.02 11.57
C GLU A 341 17.78 9.39 10.27
N SER A 342 18.37 10.18 9.37
CA SER A 342 18.94 9.64 8.11
C SER A 342 20.03 8.62 8.38
N LYS A 343 20.92 8.89 9.34
CA LYS A 343 21.97 7.95 9.75
C LYS A 343 21.39 6.67 10.37
N ALA A 344 20.34 6.78 11.18
CA ALA A 344 19.65 5.62 11.76
C ALA A 344 18.99 4.77 10.66
N ILE A 345 18.34 5.42 9.69
CA ILE A 345 17.75 4.76 8.51
C ILE A 345 18.83 4.04 7.71
N GLU A 346 19.96 4.68 7.39
CA GLU A 346 21.07 4.06 6.65
C GLU A 346 21.63 2.84 7.38
N THR A 347 21.74 2.92 8.71
CA THR A 347 22.18 1.80 9.55
C THR A 347 21.18 0.65 9.50
N TYR A 348 19.88 0.96 9.58
CA TYR A 348 18.81 -0.03 9.51
C TYR A 348 18.61 -0.63 8.11
N SER A 349 18.91 0.12 7.04
CA SER A 349 18.73 -0.27 5.62
C SER A 349 19.60 -1.47 5.17
N ASN A 350 20.26 -2.13 6.13
CA ASN A 350 21.06 -3.35 5.95
C ASN A 350 20.47 -4.54 6.72
N THR A 351 19.23 -4.43 7.21
CA THR A 351 18.57 -5.53 7.92
C THR A 351 17.90 -6.49 6.94
N LEU A 352 17.63 -7.72 7.41
CA LEU A 352 17.00 -8.77 6.61
C LEU A 352 15.54 -8.43 6.20
N GLN A 353 14.96 -7.37 6.76
CA GLN A 353 13.55 -7.00 6.63
C GLN A 353 13.28 -6.10 5.42
N ASP A 354 14.30 -5.37 4.91
CA ASP A 354 14.18 -4.52 3.71
C ASP A 354 13.91 -5.32 2.42
N ASP A 355 14.16 -6.61 2.48
CA ASP A 355 13.88 -7.57 1.42
C ASP A 355 12.39 -7.90 1.26
N PHE A 356 11.50 -7.40 2.13
CA PHE A 356 10.08 -7.77 2.15
C PHE A 356 9.15 -6.58 1.89
N PHE A 357 8.04 -6.84 1.18
CA PHE A 357 6.96 -5.87 1.00
C PHE A 357 6.01 -5.85 2.22
N LEU A 358 6.46 -5.27 3.32
CA LEU A 358 5.68 -5.11 4.57
C LEU A 358 4.74 -3.89 4.52
N THR A 359 3.98 -3.84 3.42
CA THR A 359 3.43 -2.64 2.80
C THR A 359 2.39 -1.85 3.58
N ASP A 360 1.92 -2.27 4.74
CA ASP A 360 0.95 -1.44 5.48
C ASP A 360 1.61 -0.24 6.19
N TYR A 361 2.95 -0.23 6.40
CA TYR A 361 3.58 0.76 7.28
C TYR A 361 4.87 1.44 6.75
N HIS A 362 5.36 1.10 5.55
CA HIS A 362 6.73 1.44 5.12
C HIS A 362 7.02 2.92 4.76
N ALA A 363 6.07 3.86 4.93
CA ALA A 363 6.32 5.26 4.59
C ALA A 363 5.30 6.24 5.21
N TYR A 364 5.22 6.32 6.54
CA TYR A 364 4.50 7.43 7.15
C TYR A 364 5.28 8.72 6.94
N LYS A 365 4.76 9.57 6.04
CA LYS A 365 5.38 10.85 5.66
C LYS A 365 5.23 11.93 6.72
N HIS A 366 4.32 11.72 7.67
CA HIS A 366 3.96 12.70 8.70
C HIS A 366 4.33 12.14 10.07
N SER A 367 5.09 12.93 10.83
CA SER A 367 5.47 12.59 12.20
C SER A 367 5.29 13.81 13.09
N LYS A 368 4.76 13.57 14.30
CA LYS A 368 4.56 14.61 15.31
C LYS A 368 5.51 14.38 16.47
N TYR A 369 6.24 15.43 16.84
CA TYR A 369 7.14 15.43 17.99
C TYR A 369 6.38 15.92 19.24
N ILE A 370 6.48 15.18 20.34
CA ILE A 370 5.98 15.59 21.66
C ILE A 370 7.14 15.53 22.66
N GLY A 371 7.17 16.47 23.60
CA GLY A 371 8.22 16.50 24.63
C GLY A 371 9.57 16.99 24.14
N LEU A 372 9.62 17.56 22.93
CA LEU A 372 10.68 18.48 22.53
C LEU A 372 10.18 19.87 22.90
N ASP A 373 10.74 20.47 23.95
CA ASP A 373 10.45 21.86 24.31
C ASP A 373 10.65 22.73 23.05
N GLN A 374 9.56 23.32 22.54
CA GLN A 374 9.56 24.15 21.33
C GLN A 374 10.17 25.52 21.58
#